data_AF-A0A6G3XEK2-F1
#
_entry.id   AF-A0A6G3XEK2-F1
#
_cell.length_a   1.000
_cell.length_b   1.000
_cell.length_c   1.000
_cell.angle_alpha   90.00
_cell.angle_beta   90.00
_cell.angle_gamma   90.00
#
_symmetry.space_group_name_H-M   'P 1'
#
loop_
_entity.id
_entity.type
_entity.pdbx_description
1 polymer ?
#
loop_
_entity_poly.entity_id
_entity_poly.type
_entity_poly.pdbx_seq_one_letter_code
_entity_poly.pdbx_strand_id
1 'polypeptide(L)'
;RSHLLELTGRWTHPDGDASASRLSGFLVDLGAGPVVPEAADRLPRGILSLDRLGRITYANGLAEELLGHAREELVGHVVWQALSWFGHEAYEDHYRAALMADEPVHFLARRPPSRWLSVSLYPGHDGLSVVLQGTD
;
A
#
# COMPACT_ATOMS: atom_id res chain seq x y z
N ARG A 1 13.51 -2.16 -14.90
CA ARG A 1 12.96 -0.92 -14.30
C ARG A 1 12.71 0.04 -15.45
N SER A 2 11.50 0.60 -15.53
CA SER A 2 11.10 1.47 -16.63
C SER A 2 11.21 2.92 -16.17
N HIS A 3 11.93 3.75 -16.92
CA HIS A 3 12.04 5.18 -16.66
C HIS A 3 11.31 5.94 -17.76
N LEU A 4 10.55 6.97 -17.38
CA LEU A 4 9.97 7.90 -18.33
C LEU A 4 11.02 8.94 -18.69
N LEU A 5 11.33 9.06 -19.98
CA LEU A 5 12.25 10.07 -20.50
C LEU A 5 11.44 11.05 -21.35
N GLU A 6 11.33 12.29 -20.89
CA GLU A 6 10.77 13.38 -21.69
C GLU A 6 11.91 14.12 -22.40
N LEU A 7 11.84 14.17 -23.73
CA LEU A 7 12.82 14.83 -24.58
C LEU A 7 12.16 16.00 -25.28
N THR A 8 12.63 17.21 -25.00
CA THR A 8 12.20 18.41 -25.73
C THR A 8 13.38 18.94 -26.54
N GLY A 9 13.24 18.92 -27.87
CA GLY A 9 14.21 19.54 -28.78
C GLY A 9 13.66 20.87 -29.31
N ARG A 10 14.49 21.91 -29.35
CA ARG A 10 14.24 23.07 -30.20
C ARG A 10 15.18 23.01 -31.40
N TRP A 11 14.60 22.88 -32.59
CA TRP A 11 15.33 22.93 -33.84
C TRP A 11 15.53 24.38 -34.26
N THR A 12 16.78 24.82 -34.38
CA THR A 12 17.11 26.04 -35.11
C THR A 12 17.43 25.66 -36.55
N HIS A 13 16.64 26.18 -37.49
CA HIS A 13 16.81 25.94 -38.92
C HIS A 13 18.21 26.38 -39.38
N PRO A 14 18.92 25.58 -40.21
CA PRO A 14 20.29 25.89 -40.58
C PRO A 14 20.31 26.91 -41.73
N ASP A 15 21.12 27.94 -41.58
CA ASP A 15 21.83 28.57 -42.69
C ASP A 15 23.32 28.49 -42.37
N GLY A 16 24.07 27.74 -43.18
CA GLY A 16 25.53 27.78 -43.24
C GLY A 16 26.29 27.08 -42.11
N ASP A 17 26.88 25.95 -42.50
CA ASP A 17 27.99 25.24 -41.84
C ASP A 17 27.67 24.47 -40.53
N ALA A 18 28.24 23.27 -40.44
CA ALA A 18 27.91 22.14 -39.57
C ALA A 18 27.38 22.52 -38.16
N SER A 19 26.05 22.57 -38.01
CA SER A 19 25.40 22.81 -36.71
C SER A 19 25.11 21.48 -36.00
N ALA A 20 25.81 21.24 -34.90
CA ALA A 20 25.52 20.13 -33.99
C ALA A 20 24.17 20.37 -33.29
N SER A 21 23.19 19.51 -33.54
CA SER A 21 21.90 19.54 -32.84
C SER A 21 22.11 19.20 -31.36
N ARG A 22 22.01 20.21 -30.49
CA ARG A 22 22.09 19.98 -29.04
C ARG A 22 20.71 19.61 -28.51
N LEU A 23 20.50 18.32 -28.26
CA LEU A 23 19.34 17.84 -27.51
C LEU A 23 19.59 18.04 -26.01
N SER A 24 18.71 18.75 -25.31
CA SER A 24 18.72 18.83 -23.85
C SER A 24 17.49 18.11 -23.31
N GLY A 25 17.70 17.09 -22.49
CA GLY A 25 16.65 16.41 -21.73
C GLY A 25 17.00 16.39 -20.25
N PHE A 26 15.98 16.30 -19.40
CA PHE A 26 16.16 15.99 -17.98
C PHE A 26 15.76 14.53 -17.78
N LEU A 27 16.65 13.74 -17.16
CA LEU A 27 16.27 12.43 -16.66
C LEU A 27 15.55 12.65 -15.34
N VAL A 28 14.21 12.55 -15.35
CA VAL A 28 13.44 12.53 -14.11
C VAL A 28 13.41 11.09 -13.62
N ASP A 29 14.29 10.76 -12.67
CA ASP A 29 14.07 9.57 -11.86
C ASP A 29 12.94 9.89 -10.87
N LEU A 30 11.72 9.51 -11.21
CA LEU A 30 10.61 9.56 -10.24
C LEU A 30 10.87 8.64 -9.05
N GLY A 31 11.88 7.77 -9.15
CA GLY A 31 12.12 6.70 -8.21
C GLY A 31 10.92 5.76 -8.15
N ALA A 32 11.09 4.65 -7.46
CA ALA A 32 9.98 4.08 -6.70
C ALA A 32 9.89 4.85 -5.36
N GLY A 33 9.87 6.19 -5.41
CA GLY A 33 9.56 7.02 -4.25
C GLY A 33 8.06 6.99 -3.99
N PRO A 34 7.61 7.09 -2.73
CA PRO A 34 6.26 6.75 -2.38
C PRO A 34 5.33 7.84 -2.93
N VAL A 35 4.46 7.46 -3.86
CA VAL A 35 3.20 8.19 -4.11
C VAL A 35 2.03 7.33 -3.61
N VAL A 36 2.31 6.11 -3.15
CA VAL A 36 1.31 5.13 -2.69
C VAL A 36 1.04 5.28 -1.18
N PRO A 37 2.05 5.30 -0.29
CA PRO A 37 1.86 5.61 1.14
C PRO A 37 1.17 6.95 1.42
N GLU A 38 1.67 8.06 0.86
CA GLU A 38 1.13 9.41 1.13
C GLU A 38 -0.28 9.57 0.59
N ALA A 39 -0.62 8.88 -0.51
CA ALA A 39 -1.98 8.85 -1.01
C ALA A 39 -2.89 8.03 -0.08
N ALA A 40 -2.43 6.87 0.40
CA ALA A 40 -3.16 6.04 1.34
C ALA A 40 -3.34 6.71 2.72
N ASP A 41 -2.38 7.52 3.17
CA ASP A 41 -2.46 8.32 4.39
C ASP A 41 -3.56 9.40 4.33
N ARG A 42 -4.00 9.80 3.13
CA ARG A 42 -5.10 10.77 2.94
C ARG A 42 -6.48 10.11 2.85
N LEU A 43 -6.55 8.78 2.78
CA LEU A 43 -7.82 8.09 2.67
C LEU A 43 -8.54 8.08 4.02
N PRO A 44 -9.87 8.27 4.05
CA PRO A 44 -10.67 8.22 5.28
C PRO A 44 -10.94 6.77 5.72
N ARG A 45 -9.97 5.86 5.51
CA ARG A 45 -10.03 4.45 5.90
C ARG A 45 -8.67 4.00 6.42
N GLY A 46 -8.66 3.08 7.37
CA GLY A 46 -7.42 2.43 7.78
C GLY A 46 -6.96 1.49 6.67
N ILE A 47 -5.71 1.63 6.25
CA ILE A 47 -5.09 0.83 5.19
C ILE A 47 -3.90 0.09 5.77
N LEU A 48 -3.87 -1.22 5.55
CA LEU A 48 -2.79 -2.13 5.88
C LEU A 48 -2.41 -2.92 4.62
N SER A 49 -1.14 -3.30 4.49
CA SER A 49 -0.71 -4.28 3.49
C SER A 49 0.02 -5.43 4.16
N LEU A 50 -0.28 -6.64 3.70
CA LEU A 50 0.34 -7.88 4.16
C LEU A 50 1.04 -8.55 2.99
N ASP A 51 2.25 -9.07 3.20
CA ASP A 51 2.87 -9.97 2.25
C ASP A 51 2.21 -11.36 2.27
N ARG A 52 2.66 -12.26 1.39
CA ARG A 52 2.17 -13.66 1.32
C ARG A 52 2.43 -14.49 2.58
N LEU A 53 3.31 -14.03 3.47
CA LEU A 53 3.62 -14.67 4.74
C LEU A 53 2.83 -14.03 5.91
N GLY A 54 1.98 -13.06 5.62
CA GLY A 54 1.18 -12.35 6.62
C GLY A 54 1.97 -11.29 7.40
N ARG A 55 3.15 -10.88 6.92
CA ARG A 55 3.88 -9.76 7.52
C ARG A 55 3.30 -8.44 7.07
N ILE A 56 3.10 -7.53 8.01
CA ILE A 56 2.64 -6.18 7.73
C ILE A 56 3.77 -5.43 7.04
N THR A 57 3.55 -5.03 5.79
CA THR A 57 4.53 -4.27 4.99
C THR A 57 4.22 -2.76 5.00
N TYR A 58 2.99 -2.40 5.34
CA TYR A 58 2.53 -1.02 5.38
C TYR A 58 1.33 -0.85 6.33
N ALA A 59 1.27 0.30 7.01
CA ALA A 59 0.13 0.75 7.80
C ALA A 59 0.02 2.28 7.67
N ASN A 60 -1.16 2.79 7.29
CA ASN A 60 -1.41 4.24 7.27
C ASN A 60 -1.76 4.76 8.68
N GLY A 61 -1.71 6.08 8.89
CA GLY A 61 -1.97 6.68 10.21
C GLY A 61 -3.34 6.31 10.80
N LEU A 62 -4.38 6.24 9.97
CA LEU A 62 -5.71 5.85 10.44
C LEU A 62 -5.79 4.36 10.83
N ALA A 63 -4.99 3.48 10.21
CA ALA A 63 -4.88 2.09 10.66
C ALA A 63 -4.23 2.03 12.05
N GLU A 64 -3.18 2.81 12.30
CA GLU A 64 -2.55 2.92 13.62
C GLU A 64 -3.56 3.35 14.69
N GLU A 65 -4.39 4.36 14.39
CA GLU A 65 -5.45 4.83 15.30
C GLU A 65 -6.54 3.78 15.56
N LEU A 66 -7.01 3.09 14.51
CA LEU A 66 -8.06 2.08 14.63
C LEU A 66 -7.57 0.87 15.45
N LEU A 67 -6.35 0.40 15.15
CA LEU A 67 -5.73 -0.75 15.79
C LEU A 67 -5.16 -0.42 17.17
N GLY A 68 -4.81 0.85 17.41
CA GLY A 68 -4.19 1.34 18.63
C GLY A 68 -2.75 0.87 18.82
N HIS A 69 -2.00 0.76 17.72
CA HIS A 69 -0.60 0.37 17.68
C HIS A 69 0.15 1.32 16.76
N ALA A 70 1.36 1.72 17.14
CA ALA A 70 2.21 2.55 16.29
C ALA A 70 2.74 1.75 15.10
N ARG A 71 3.06 2.43 13.99
CA ARG A 71 3.60 1.80 12.78
C ARG A 71 4.79 0.89 13.07
N GLU A 72 5.67 1.26 13.98
CA GLU A 72 6.89 0.51 14.34
C GLU A 72 6.57 -0.83 15.04
N GLU A 73 5.41 -0.93 15.69
CA GLU A 73 4.92 -2.14 16.33
C GLU A 73 4.21 -3.07 15.33
N LEU A 74 3.74 -2.51 14.21
CA LEU A 74 3.00 -3.22 13.17
C LEU A 74 3.96 -3.70 12.06
N VAL A 75 4.64 -2.77 11.39
CA VAL A 75 5.40 -3.04 10.17
C VAL A 75 6.59 -3.96 10.46
N GLY A 76 6.78 -4.96 9.61
CA GLY A 76 7.79 -6.02 9.74
C GLY A 76 7.35 -7.22 10.57
N HIS A 77 6.28 -7.09 11.37
CA HIS A 77 5.76 -8.16 12.21
C HIS A 77 4.66 -8.95 11.50
N VAL A 78 4.50 -10.21 11.89
CA VAL A 78 3.39 -11.04 11.41
C VAL A 78 2.10 -10.56 12.06
N VAL A 79 1.00 -10.49 11.30
CA VAL A 79 -0.24 -9.85 11.75
C VAL A 79 -0.78 -10.38 13.09
N TRP A 80 -0.72 -11.70 13.35
CA TRP A 80 -1.14 -12.31 14.62
C TRP A 80 -0.17 -12.06 15.79
N GLN A 81 1.09 -11.73 15.50
CA GLN A 81 2.06 -11.34 16.53
C GLN A 81 1.83 -9.89 16.95
N ALA A 82 1.60 -9.00 15.98
CA ALA A 82 1.35 -7.59 16.23
C ALA A 82 -0.06 -7.35 16.81
N LEU A 83 -1.05 -8.08 16.34
CA LEU A 83 -2.46 -7.98 16.71
C LEU A 83 -2.93 -9.31 17.29
N SER A 84 -2.61 -9.57 18.56
CA SER A 84 -2.95 -10.86 19.22
C SER A 84 -4.45 -11.17 19.21
N TRP A 85 -5.31 -10.15 19.25
CA TRP A 85 -6.76 -10.29 19.14
C TRP A 85 -7.23 -10.71 17.73
N PHE A 86 -6.37 -10.58 16.72
CA PHE A 86 -6.60 -11.04 15.35
C PHE A 86 -6.28 -12.54 15.19
N GLY A 87 -5.54 -13.14 16.12
CA GLY A 87 -5.22 -14.58 16.14
C GLY A 87 -6.37 -15.50 16.56
N HIS A 88 -7.62 -15.01 16.56
CA HIS A 88 -8.79 -15.84 16.81
C HIS A 88 -9.08 -16.70 15.56
N GLU A 89 -9.40 -17.98 15.76
CA GLU A 89 -9.60 -18.97 14.69
C GLU A 89 -10.52 -18.46 13.56
N ALA A 90 -11.62 -17.81 13.94
CA ALA A 90 -12.56 -17.17 13.01
C ALA A 90 -11.91 -16.19 12.00
N TYR A 91 -10.88 -15.45 12.39
CA TYR A 91 -10.20 -14.49 11.50
C TYR A 91 -9.12 -15.16 10.65
N GLU A 92 -8.52 -16.24 11.14
CA GLU A 92 -7.57 -17.04 10.37
C GLU A 92 -8.23 -17.67 9.15
N ASP A 93 -9.46 -18.18 9.32
CA ASP A 93 -10.24 -18.75 8.22
C ASP A 93 -10.55 -17.70 7.13
N HIS A 94 -10.90 -16.47 7.53
CA HIS A 94 -11.10 -15.38 6.58
C HIS A 94 -9.81 -14.98 5.86
N TYR A 95 -8.68 -14.96 6.56
CA TYR A 95 -7.38 -14.69 5.95
C TYR A 95 -7.00 -15.75 4.92
N ARG A 96 -7.16 -17.04 5.27
CA ARG A 96 -6.88 -18.16 4.38
C ARG A 96 -7.80 -18.16 3.16
N ALA A 97 -9.09 -17.85 3.36
CA ALA A 97 -10.03 -17.68 2.27
C ALA A 97 -9.62 -16.55 1.34
N ALA A 98 -9.19 -15.40 1.88
CA ALA A 98 -8.76 -14.26 1.08
C ALA A 98 -7.52 -14.56 0.22
N LEU A 99 -6.57 -15.37 0.71
CA LEU A 99 -5.41 -15.79 -0.09
C LEU A 99 -5.75 -16.70 -1.28
N MET A 100 -6.91 -17.36 -1.25
CA MET A 100 -7.35 -18.33 -2.26
C MET A 100 -8.49 -17.81 -3.14
N ALA A 101 -9.06 -16.66 -2.80
CA ALA A 101 -10.18 -16.06 -3.51
C ALA A 101 -9.69 -15.09 -4.60
N ASP A 102 -10.46 -14.99 -5.68
CA ASP A 102 -10.29 -13.91 -6.67
C ASP A 102 -11.02 -12.63 -6.24
N GLU A 103 -11.98 -12.75 -5.32
CA GLU A 103 -12.82 -11.66 -4.83
C GLU A 103 -12.49 -11.29 -3.37
N PRO A 104 -12.74 -10.04 -2.95
CA PRO A 104 -12.48 -9.61 -1.58
C PRO A 104 -13.31 -10.36 -0.52
N VAL A 105 -12.70 -10.57 0.65
CA VAL A 105 -13.37 -11.17 1.81
C VAL A 105 -13.68 -10.08 2.83
N HIS A 106 -14.92 -10.07 3.32
CA HIS A 106 -15.42 -9.06 4.26
C HIS A 106 -15.92 -9.71 5.55
N PHE A 107 -15.55 -9.16 6.70
CA PHE A 107 -16.03 -9.63 8.00
C PHE A 107 -15.93 -8.54 9.08
N LEU A 108 -16.61 -8.77 10.21
CA LEU A 108 -16.50 -7.92 11.39
C LEU A 108 -15.48 -8.50 12.36
N ALA A 109 -14.56 -7.65 12.83
CA ALA A 109 -13.60 -8.00 13.86
C ALA A 109 -13.82 -7.17 15.12
N ARG A 110 -13.68 -7.78 16.30
CA ARG A 110 -13.80 -7.09 17.58
C ARG A 110 -12.42 -6.86 18.17
N ARG A 111 -11.96 -5.62 18.15
CA ARG A 111 -10.74 -5.18 18.84
C ARG A 111 -11.08 -4.92 20.33
N PRO A 112 -10.41 -5.59 21.28
CA PRO A 112 -10.55 -5.28 22.70
C PRO A 112 -10.14 -3.82 23.02
N PRO A 113 -10.81 -3.14 23.98
CA PRO A 113 -11.81 -3.69 24.89
C PRO A 113 -13.23 -3.85 24.30
N SER A 114 -13.66 -3.11 23.27
CA SER A 114 -15.00 -3.25 22.66
C SER A 114 -15.19 -2.47 21.34
N ARG A 115 -14.16 -2.32 20.51
CA ARG A 115 -14.29 -1.61 19.22
C ARG A 115 -14.57 -2.60 18.10
N TRP A 116 -15.69 -2.45 17.41
CA TRP A 116 -15.96 -3.19 16.19
C TRP A 116 -15.26 -2.53 15.00
N LEU A 117 -14.69 -3.37 14.14
CA LEU A 117 -14.06 -2.97 12.90
C LEU A 117 -14.69 -3.78 11.77
N SER A 118 -15.08 -3.09 10.70
CA SER A 118 -15.28 -3.72 9.40
C SER A 118 -13.92 -3.95 8.77
N VAL A 119 -13.64 -5.20 8.40
CA VAL A 119 -12.38 -5.64 7.79
C VAL A 119 -12.68 -6.16 6.38
N SER A 120 -11.94 -5.64 5.42
CA SER A 120 -11.99 -6.10 4.03
C SER A 120 -10.59 -6.52 3.59
N LEU A 121 -10.45 -7.75 3.11
CA LEU A 121 -9.21 -8.32 2.60
C LEU A 121 -9.30 -8.42 1.08
N TYR A 122 -8.44 -7.69 0.39
CA TYR A 122 -8.35 -7.67 -1.07
C TYR A 122 -7.15 -8.50 -1.52
N PRO A 123 -7.36 -9.63 -2.22
CA PRO A 123 -6.28 -10.43 -2.76
C PRO A 123 -5.48 -9.66 -3.81
N GLY A 124 -4.18 -9.88 -3.82
CA GLY A 124 -3.27 -9.32 -4.81
C GLY A 124 -2.09 -10.26 -5.08
N HIS A 125 -1.37 -10.01 -6.16
CA HIS A 125 -0.23 -10.84 -6.55
C HIS A 125 0.87 -10.89 -5.48
N ASP A 126 1.07 -9.84 -4.69
CA ASP A 126 2.14 -9.77 -3.68
C ASP A 126 1.67 -10.03 -2.24
N GLY A 127 0.37 -10.33 -2.04
CA GLY A 127 -0.21 -10.57 -0.74
C GLY A 127 -1.61 -9.99 -0.62
N LEU A 128 -1.93 -9.35 0.50
CA LEU A 128 -3.26 -8.77 0.75
C LEU A 128 -3.19 -7.27 0.98
N SER A 129 -4.15 -6.54 0.43
CA SER A 129 -4.50 -5.19 0.91
C SER A 129 -5.65 -5.30 1.89
N VAL A 130 -5.55 -4.61 3.02
CA VAL A 130 -6.53 -4.68 4.09
C VAL A 130 -7.10 -3.29 4.32
N VAL A 131 -8.43 -3.19 4.32
CA VAL A 131 -9.16 -1.95 4.62
C VAL A 131 -9.92 -2.13 5.92
N LEU A 132 -9.74 -1.17 6.83
CA LEU A 132 -10.34 -1.10 8.15
C LEU A 132 -11.26 0.11 8.25
N GLN A 133 -12.43 -0.08 8.83
CA GLN A 133 -13.34 1.00 9.19
C GLN A 133 -13.92 0.75 10.57
N GLY A 134 -14.02 1.80 11.39
CA GLY A 134 -14.80 1.73 12.63
C GLY A 134 -16.27 1.53 12.31
N THR A 135 -16.92 0.59 13.00
CA THR A 135 -18.36 0.45 13.03
C THR A 135 -18.85 1.10 14.31
N ASP A 136 -19.20 2.39 14.23
CA ASP A 136 -19.88 3.12 15.32
C ASP A 136 -21.31 2.58 15.53
#